data_AF-A0A2W0AM31-F1
#
_entry.id   AF-A0A2W0AM31-F1
#
_cell.length_a   1.000
_cell.length_b   1.000
_cell.length_c   1.000
_cell.angle_alpha   90.00
_cell.angle_beta   90.00
_cell.angle_gamma   90.00
#
_symmetry.space_group_name_H-M   'P 1'
#
loop_
_entity.id
_entity.type
_entity.pdbx_description
1 polymer ?
#
loop_
_entity_poly.entity_id
_entity_poly.type
_entity_poly.pdbx_seq_one_letter_code
_entity_poly.pdbx_strand_id
1 'polypeptide(L)'
;MSIVKLKIDVSGTVGDEAWRGLRQFDEIQSAAFGPRFGSGGTCKHPHIAPHAKGEWIGAEIRLQTPLLAQYAVSHYLEQDRVLDADVME
;
A
#
# COMPACT_ATOMS: atom_id res chain seq x y z
N MET A 1 -5.01 -18.40 -4.56
CA MET A 1 -4.65 -17.26 -3.67
C MET A 1 -4.37 -16.10 -4.58
N SER A 2 -4.91 -14.92 -4.28
CA SER A 2 -4.79 -13.75 -5.14
C SER A 2 -4.06 -12.66 -4.39
N ILE A 3 -3.21 -11.93 -5.11
CA ILE A 3 -2.37 -10.88 -4.53
C ILE A 3 -2.78 -9.55 -5.13
N VAL A 4 -2.98 -8.54 -4.29
CA VAL A 4 -3.17 -7.15 -4.70
C VAL A 4 -1.93 -6.37 -4.32
N LYS A 5 -1.33 -5.68 -5.28
CA LYS A 5 -0.25 -4.73 -5.04
C LYS A 5 -0.81 -3.33 -5.01
N LEU A 6 -0.46 -2.59 -3.96
CA LEU A 6 -0.84 -1.19 -3.80
C LEU A 6 0.37 -0.30 -4.00
N LYS A 7 0.13 0.89 -4.54
CA LYS A 7 1.07 2.01 -4.56
C LYS A 7 0.52 3.10 -3.65
N ILE A 8 1.23 3.42 -2.57
CA ILE A 8 0.71 4.33 -1.52
C ILE A 8 1.60 5.57 -1.46
N ASP A 9 0.99 6.75 -1.53
CA ASP A 9 1.63 8.03 -1.26
C ASP A 9 1.95 8.16 0.23
N VAL A 10 3.25 8.20 0.53
CA VAL A 10 3.77 8.36 1.90
C VAL A 10 4.18 9.79 2.20
N SER A 11 4.04 10.71 1.24
CA SER A 11 4.46 12.10 1.35
C SER A 11 3.96 12.76 2.63
N GLY A 12 4.88 13.39 3.36
CA GLY A 12 4.57 14.13 4.59
C GLY A 12 4.23 13.26 5.81
N THR A 13 4.32 11.93 5.70
CA THR A 13 4.14 11.00 6.82
C THR A 13 5.49 10.48 7.32
N VAL A 14 5.54 9.99 8.55
CA VAL A 14 6.74 9.40 9.16
C VAL A 14 6.60 7.88 9.20
N GLY A 15 7.58 7.17 8.63
CA GLY A 15 7.60 5.70 8.63
C GLY A 15 6.41 5.09 7.87
N ASP A 16 5.62 4.26 8.55
CA ASP A 16 4.46 3.55 7.99
C ASP A 16 3.11 4.20 8.37
N GLU A 17 3.12 5.46 8.81
CA GLU A 17 1.91 6.21 9.17
C GLU A 17 0.88 6.25 8.03
N ALA A 18 1.32 6.47 6.79
CA ALA A 18 0.43 6.43 5.62
C ALA A 18 -0.30 5.09 5.49
N TRP A 19 0.40 3.98 5.74
CA TRP A 19 -0.17 2.63 5.69
C TRP A 19 -1.14 2.37 6.84
N ARG A 20 -0.75 2.72 8.07
CA ARG A 20 -1.58 2.57 9.27
C ARG A 20 -2.86 3.43 9.21
N GLY A 21 -2.82 4.53 8.47
CA GLY A 21 -3.97 5.41 8.24
C GLY A 21 -4.97 4.91 7.19
N LEU A 22 -4.63 3.90 6.39
CA LEU A 22 -5.56 3.32 5.41
C LEU A 22 -6.62 2.46 6.11
N ARG A 23 -7.86 2.52 5.60
CA ARG A 23 -8.91 1.59 5.96
C ARG A 23 -8.57 0.24 5.32
N GLN A 24 -8.24 -0.76 6.15
CA GLN A 24 -7.92 -2.09 5.65
C GLN A 24 -9.17 -2.81 5.16
N PHE A 25 -9.03 -3.67 4.14
CA PHE A 25 -10.12 -4.51 3.67
C PHE A 25 -10.35 -5.67 4.65
N ASP A 26 -11.61 -6.00 4.94
CA ASP A 26 -11.93 -6.91 6.05
C ASP A 26 -11.52 -8.37 5.80
N GLU A 27 -11.56 -8.82 4.54
CA GLU A 27 -11.33 -10.23 4.18
C GLU A 27 -9.86 -10.53 3.80
N ILE A 28 -8.92 -9.71 4.27
CA ILE A 28 -7.48 -9.94 4.05
C ILE A 28 -6.98 -11.16 4.83
N GLN A 29 -6.18 -12.00 4.18
CA GLN A 29 -5.46 -13.08 4.87
C GLN A 29 -4.16 -12.57 5.50
N SER A 30 -3.47 -11.70 4.78
CA SER A 30 -2.26 -11.03 5.25
C SER A 30 -2.01 -9.77 4.44
N ALA A 31 -1.42 -8.77 5.07
CA ALA A 31 -0.94 -7.58 4.38
C ALA A 31 0.49 -7.24 4.85
N ALA A 32 1.29 -6.71 3.95
CA ALA A 32 2.64 -6.28 4.26
C ALA A 32 2.97 -5.00 3.49
N PHE A 33 3.59 -4.06 4.18
CA PHE A 33 3.98 -2.76 3.63
C PHE A 33 5.51 -2.62 3.66
N GLY A 34 6.06 -1.98 2.64
CA GLY A 34 7.48 -1.63 2.62
C GLY A 34 8.11 -1.61 1.23
N PRO A 35 9.34 -1.08 1.13
CA PRO A 35 9.99 -0.82 -0.16
C PRO A 35 10.25 -2.08 -0.99
N ARG A 36 10.32 -3.26 -0.35
CA ARG A 36 10.42 -4.55 -1.04
C ARG A 36 9.22 -4.87 -1.95
N PHE A 37 8.07 -4.23 -1.71
CA PHE A 37 6.85 -4.39 -2.51
C PHE A 37 6.70 -3.29 -3.57
N GLY A 38 7.68 -2.39 -3.68
CA GLY A 38 7.68 -1.24 -4.56
C GLY A 38 8.06 0.03 -3.81
N SER A 39 8.78 0.93 -4.47
CA SER A 39 9.09 2.26 -3.91
C SER A 39 9.42 3.25 -5.02
N GLY A 40 9.07 4.52 -4.83
CA GLY A 40 9.46 5.61 -5.72
C GLY A 40 10.95 6.00 -5.64
N GLY A 41 11.68 5.43 -4.68
CA GLY A 41 13.10 5.64 -4.47
C GLY A 41 13.54 5.05 -3.13
N THR A 42 14.85 5.11 -2.85
CA THR A 42 15.37 4.75 -1.53
C THR A 42 15.07 5.86 -0.53
N CYS A 43 14.43 5.54 0.59
CA CYS A 43 14.30 6.47 1.72
C CYS A 43 15.69 6.76 2.30
N LYS A 44 16.28 7.91 1.92
CA LYS A 44 17.61 8.38 2.37
C LYS A 44 17.50 9.42 3.48
N HIS A 45 16.46 9.33 4.29
CA HIS A 45 16.22 10.22 5.41
C HIS A 45 16.13 9.42 6.71
N PRO A 46 16.36 10.06 7.88
CA PRO A 46 16.16 9.42 9.17
C PRO A 46 14.74 8.85 9.32
N HIS A 47 14.59 7.77 10.09
CA HIS A 47 13.28 7.14 10.35
C HIS A 47 12.26 8.07 11.03
N ILE A 48 12.74 9.10 11.71
CA ILE A 48 11.92 10.11 12.39
C ILE A 48 11.59 11.32 11.49
N ALA A 49 12.22 11.41 10.32
CA ALA A 49 11.98 12.48 9.38
C ALA A 49 10.82 12.10 8.44
N PRO A 50 9.94 13.06 8.11
CA PRO A 50 8.84 12.79 7.19
C PRO A 50 9.36 12.49 5.78
N HIS A 51 8.64 11.63 5.06
CA HIS A 51 8.89 11.32 3.67
C HIS A 51 8.75 12.57 2.79
N ALA A 52 9.65 12.70 1.81
CA ALA A 52 9.62 13.82 0.89
C ALA A 52 8.37 13.79 0.00
N LYS A 53 8.01 14.96 -0.55
CA LYS A 53 6.86 15.09 -1.44
C LYS A 53 7.08 14.26 -2.71
N GLY A 54 6.08 13.44 -3.07
CA GLY A 54 6.10 12.54 -4.22
C GLY A 54 6.69 11.16 -3.92
N GLU A 55 7.11 10.88 -2.68
CA GLU A 55 7.53 9.53 -2.28
C GLU A 55 6.32 8.61 -2.17
N TRP A 56 6.49 7.39 -2.67
CA TRP A 56 5.50 6.33 -2.55
C TRP A 56 6.16 5.02 -2.16
N ILE A 57 5.43 4.18 -1.43
CA ILE A 57 5.85 2.85 -1.01
C ILE A 57 4.75 1.83 -1.35
N GLY A 58 5.17 0.64 -1.72
CA GLY A 58 4.29 -0.45 -2.07
C GLY A 58 3.75 -1.21 -0.85
N ALA A 59 2.56 -1.79 -1.01
CA ALA A 59 2.05 -2.82 -0.13
C ALA A 59 1.60 -4.05 -0.93
N GLU A 60 1.66 -5.21 -0.30
CA GLU A 60 1.12 -6.47 -0.81
C GLU A 60 0.00 -6.93 0.11
N ILE A 61 -1.12 -7.30 -0.48
CA ILE A 61 -2.29 -7.82 0.22
C ILE A 61 -2.63 -9.19 -0.37
N ARG A 62 -2.81 -10.18 0.49
CA ARG A 62 -3.15 -11.55 0.11
C ARG A 62 -4.59 -11.85 0.47
N LEU A 63 -5.31 -12.38 -0.51
CA LEU A 63 -6.73 -12.66 -0.44
C LEU A 63 -7.00 -14.10 -0.87
N GLN A 64 -8.08 -14.66 -0.32
CA GLN A 64 -8.43 -16.06 -0.55
C GLN A 64 -8.81 -16.33 -2.00
N THR A 65 -9.54 -15.41 -2.65
CA THR A 65 -10.12 -15.61 -3.98
C THR A 65 -9.84 -14.41 -4.91
N PRO A 66 -9.88 -14.62 -6.24
CA PRO A 66 -9.77 -13.54 -7.22
C PRO A 66 -10.90 -12.51 -7.12
N LEU A 67 -12.11 -12.94 -6.76
CA LEU A 67 -13.25 -12.02 -6.58
C LEU A 67 -12.98 -11.03 -5.44
N LEU A 68 -12.44 -11.49 -4.32
CA LEU A 68 -12.04 -10.63 -3.21
C LEU A 68 -10.92 -9.66 -3.61
N ALA A 69 -10.00 -10.08 -4.49
CA ALA A 69 -8.96 -9.20 -5.03
C ALA A 69 -9.55 -8.02 -5.81
N GLN A 70 -10.58 -8.25 -6.62
CA GLN A 70 -11.27 -7.18 -7.34
C GLN A 70 -11.98 -6.21 -6.40
N TYR A 71 -12.63 -6.71 -5.33
CA TYR A 71 -13.24 -5.84 -4.32
C TYR A 71 -12.21 -5.04 -3.52
N ALA A 72 -11.09 -5.67 -3.16
CA ALA A 72 -10.01 -4.99 -2.48
C ALA A 72 -9.43 -3.86 -3.34
N VAL A 73 -9.22 -4.07 -4.65
CA VAL A 73 -8.76 -3.02 -5.57
C VAL A 73 -9.68 -1.79 -5.51
N SER A 74 -10.99 -1.99 -5.68
CA SER A 74 -11.97 -0.89 -5.61
C SER A 74 -11.92 -0.19 -4.24
N HIS A 75 -11.89 -0.95 -3.15
CA HIS A 75 -11.83 -0.44 -1.77
C HIS A 75 -10.59 0.43 -1.50
N TYR A 76 -9.43 0.04 -2.05
CA TYR A 76 -8.20 0.81 -1.85
C TYR A 76 -8.13 2.03 -2.76
N LEU A 77 -8.56 1.93 -4.02
CA LEU A 77 -8.57 3.07 -4.96
C LEU A 77 -9.49 4.23 -4.52
N GLU A 78 -10.47 3.97 -3.66
CA GLU A 78 -11.31 5.02 -3.06
C GLU A 78 -10.61 5.82 -1.95
N GLN A 79 -9.39 5.48 -1.56
CA GLN A 79 -8.67 6.13 -0.47
C GLN A 79 -7.63 7.12 -1.02
N ASP A 80 -7.64 8.35 -0.49
CA ASP A 80 -6.85 9.49 -1.01
C ASP A 80 -5.34 9.22 -1.21
N ARG A 81 -4.76 8.33 -0.40
CA ARG A 81 -3.32 8.02 -0.45
C ARG A 81 -2.96 6.85 -1.35
N VAL A 82 -3.93 6.12 -1.88
CA VAL A 82 -3.67 5.01 -2.79
C VAL A 82 -3.59 5.57 -4.20
N LEU A 83 -2.39 5.52 -4.76
CA LEU A 83 -2.07 6.01 -6.10
C LEU A 83 -2.41 4.99 -7.19
N ASP A 84 -2.33 3.70 -6.84
CA ASP A 84 -2.58 2.59 -7.76
C ASP A 84 -2.86 1.30 -6.99
N ALA A 85 -3.64 0.40 -7.59
CA ALA A 85 -3.95 -0.91 -7.04
C ALA A 85 -4.16 -1.92 -8.18
N ASP A 86 -3.39 -3.01 -8.17
CA ASP A 86 -3.37 -3.99 -9.27
C ASP A 86 -3.41 -5.43 -8.73
N VAL A 87 -4.08 -6.33 -9.48
CA VAL A 87 -4.18 -7.76 -9.14
C VAL A 87 -3.08 -8.54 -9.85
N MET A 88 -2.26 -9.24 -9.07
CA MET A 88 -1.28 -10.19 -9.60
C MET A 88 -1.87 -11.61 -9.64
N GLU A 89 -1.79 -12.23 -10.82
CA GLU A 89 -2.15 -13.64 -11.07
C GLU A 89 -1.12 -14.64 -10.53
#